data_AF-A0AA42C5X1-F1
#
_entry.id   AF-A0AA42C5X1-F1
#
_cell.length_a   1.000
_cell.length_b   1.000
_cell.length_c   1.000
_cell.angle_alpha   90.00
_cell.angle_beta   90.00
_cell.angle_gamma   90.00
#
_symmetry.space_group_name_H-M   'P 1'
#
loop_
_entity.id
_entity.type
_entity.pdbx_description
1 polymer ?
#
loop_
_entity_poly.entity_id
_entity_poly.type
_entity_poly.pdbx_seq_one_letter_code
_entity_poly.pdbx_strand_id
1 'polypeptide(L)'
;MMTILLIVTLILAITLYVYLRRPQFGQPPTGDELAKLKQSSFYHDEGFKNLTATPQLTGSGNTLVTIAKFLFGKDVDAIPPAPLPSIKTDLHALDLQQDLVIWMGHSSYFLHMGGKRILIDPVFSLSASPVPGVNKAFDGSNIYTADDIPDIDYLLISHDHWDHLDYPTIKQLRTKIKRIVLPLGVGSHFVQWGFDKRKIHEGDWFSTFELEHDLTIHLLPARHFSGRLLGRNKTLWASFALITPQHKLFISGDSGYGAHFKEIGDRFGGFDLAILECGQYNENWRYIHMMPEETAQAGQDLNAAAIIPSHNSKFKLAHHTWDDPLKRVVAASENKAYRLLTPMIGQTVSMDEKQPSFPHWWETVAGRPVRSE
;
A
#
# COMPACT_ATOMS: atom_id res chain seq x y z
N MET A 1 14.35 -12.94 -46.19
CA MET A 1 13.89 -11.81 -45.33
C MET A 1 12.57 -12.13 -44.63
N MET A 2 11.50 -12.48 -45.35
CA MET A 2 10.19 -12.83 -44.76
C MET A 2 10.24 -14.01 -43.78
N THR A 3 10.95 -15.09 -44.10
CA THR A 3 11.10 -16.26 -43.20
C THR A 3 11.83 -15.90 -41.90
N ILE A 4 12.87 -15.07 -41.97
CA ILE A 4 13.61 -14.60 -40.79
C ILE A 4 12.70 -13.73 -39.91
N LEU A 5 11.93 -12.82 -40.51
CA LEU A 5 10.97 -11.97 -39.78
C LEU A 5 9.88 -12.80 -39.09
N LEU A 6 9.37 -13.85 -39.74
CA LEU A 6 8.39 -14.78 -39.15
C LEU A 6 8.98 -15.55 -37.98
N ILE A 7 10.21 -16.06 -38.11
CA ILE A 7 10.91 -16.77 -37.02
C ILE A 7 11.13 -15.83 -35.82
N VAL A 8 11.61 -14.61 -36.06
CA VAL A 8 11.82 -13.61 -34.99
C VAL A 8 10.49 -13.28 -34.29
N THR A 9 9.43 -13.02 -35.05
CA THR A 9 8.10 -12.73 -34.50
C THR A 9 7.58 -13.89 -33.65
N LEU A 10 7.76 -15.13 -34.13
CA LEU A 10 7.35 -16.32 -33.38
C LEU A 10 8.13 -16.47 -32.07
N ILE A 11 9.45 -16.27 -32.10
CA ILE A 11 10.30 -16.33 -30.90
C ILE A 11 9.87 -15.26 -29.89
N LEU A 12 9.60 -14.03 -30.34
CA LEU A 12 9.11 -12.95 -29.48
C LEU A 12 7.75 -13.29 -28.87
N ALA A 13 6.82 -13.82 -29.66
CA ALA A 13 5.50 -14.24 -29.18
C ALA A 13 5.60 -15.36 -28.14
N ILE A 14 6.44 -16.38 -28.38
CA ILE A 14 6.68 -17.47 -27.42
C ILE A 14 7.33 -16.92 -26.15
N THR A 15 8.32 -16.06 -26.27
CA THR A 15 9.02 -15.45 -25.13
C THR A 15 8.04 -14.65 -24.26
N LEU A 16 7.21 -13.80 -24.89
CA LEU A 16 6.18 -13.03 -24.20
C LEU A 16 5.13 -13.96 -23.54
N TYR A 17 4.71 -15.01 -24.23
CA TYR A 17 3.76 -15.98 -23.70
C TYR A 17 4.29 -16.71 -22.46
N VAL A 18 5.54 -17.18 -22.50
CA VAL A 18 6.21 -17.82 -21.36
C VAL A 18 6.40 -16.81 -20.22
N TYR A 19 6.75 -15.57 -20.56
CA TYR A 19 6.94 -14.50 -19.59
C TYR A 19 5.67 -14.17 -18.80
N LEU A 20 4.54 -13.98 -19.50
CA LEU A 20 3.24 -13.68 -18.88
C LEU A 20 2.68 -14.85 -18.05
N ARG A 21 3.25 -16.05 -18.17
CA ARG A 21 2.91 -17.22 -17.34
C ARG A 21 3.78 -17.38 -16.10
N ARG A 22 4.71 -16.45 -15.84
CA ARG A 22 5.48 -16.46 -14.58
C ARG A 22 4.53 -16.33 -13.38
N PRO A 23 4.80 -17.04 -12.26
CA PRO A 23 3.91 -17.03 -11.11
C PRO A 23 3.60 -15.64 -10.54
N GLN A 24 4.52 -14.69 -10.67
CA GLN A 24 4.38 -13.31 -10.17
C GLN A 24 3.14 -12.56 -10.69
N PHE A 25 2.64 -12.93 -11.88
CA PHE A 25 1.43 -12.35 -12.46
C PHE A 25 0.14 -12.76 -11.76
N GLY A 26 0.19 -13.83 -10.94
CA GLY A 26 -0.98 -14.37 -10.30
C GLY A 26 -2.03 -14.85 -11.31
N GLN A 27 -3.22 -15.10 -10.80
CA GLN A 27 -4.43 -15.46 -11.55
C GLN A 27 -5.60 -14.81 -10.81
N PRO A 28 -6.47 -14.05 -11.49
CA PRO A 28 -7.71 -13.62 -10.88
C PRO A 28 -8.60 -14.83 -10.56
N PRO A 29 -9.60 -14.68 -9.68
CA PRO A 29 -10.54 -15.74 -9.35
C PRO A 29 -11.26 -16.28 -10.59
N THR A 30 -11.44 -17.60 -10.66
CA THR A 30 -12.16 -18.30 -11.74
C THR A 30 -13.09 -19.38 -11.16
N GLY A 31 -14.00 -19.91 -11.99
CA GLY A 31 -14.91 -21.00 -11.58
C GLY A 31 -15.72 -20.66 -10.32
N ASP A 32 -15.72 -21.58 -9.36
CA ASP A 32 -16.47 -21.44 -8.10
C ASP A 32 -16.01 -20.25 -7.25
N GLU A 33 -14.73 -19.89 -7.30
CA GLU A 33 -14.22 -18.71 -6.59
C GLU A 33 -14.84 -17.43 -7.17
N LEU A 34 -14.87 -17.31 -8.50
CA LEU A 34 -15.54 -16.19 -9.16
C LEU A 34 -17.04 -16.17 -8.90
N ALA A 35 -17.69 -17.33 -8.84
CA ALA A 35 -19.12 -17.43 -8.54
C ALA A 35 -19.44 -16.90 -7.13
N LYS A 36 -18.56 -17.13 -6.14
CA LYS A 36 -18.68 -16.55 -4.80
C LYS A 36 -18.49 -15.03 -4.82
N LEU A 37 -17.51 -14.53 -5.55
CA LEU A 37 -17.28 -13.09 -5.69
C LEU A 37 -18.50 -12.36 -6.27
N LYS A 38 -19.16 -12.95 -7.27
CA LYS A 38 -20.39 -12.40 -7.87
C LYS A 38 -21.58 -12.31 -6.91
N GLN A 39 -21.50 -12.88 -5.71
CA GLN A 39 -22.52 -12.72 -4.65
C GLN A 39 -22.35 -11.43 -3.84
N SER A 40 -21.17 -10.78 -3.91
CA SER A 40 -20.93 -9.49 -3.28
C SER A 40 -21.85 -8.41 -3.85
N SER A 41 -22.44 -7.59 -2.99
CA SER A 41 -23.19 -6.40 -3.39
C SER A 41 -22.33 -5.29 -3.98
N PHE A 42 -21.01 -5.46 -4.04
CA PHE A 42 -20.08 -4.52 -4.66
C PHE A 42 -19.48 -5.05 -5.97
N TYR A 43 -19.81 -6.28 -6.38
CA TYR A 43 -19.38 -6.88 -7.64
C TYR A 43 -20.47 -6.76 -8.72
N HIS A 44 -20.29 -5.83 -9.66
CA HIS A 44 -21.25 -5.54 -10.72
C HIS A 44 -20.54 -5.29 -12.07
N ASP A 45 -21.23 -5.55 -13.19
CA ASP A 45 -20.67 -5.33 -14.52
C ASP A 45 -19.28 -5.95 -14.72
N GLU A 46 -19.13 -7.20 -14.28
CA GLU A 46 -17.89 -7.97 -14.36
C GLU A 46 -16.71 -7.42 -13.51
N GLY A 47 -16.95 -6.65 -12.45
CA GLY A 47 -15.89 -6.32 -11.49
C GLY A 47 -16.38 -5.58 -10.24
N PHE A 48 -15.49 -5.38 -9.28
CA PHE A 48 -15.80 -4.56 -8.10
C PHE A 48 -15.95 -3.07 -8.46
N LYS A 49 -16.82 -2.37 -7.72
CA LYS A 49 -17.13 -0.95 -7.88
C LYS A 49 -16.95 -0.19 -6.57
N ASN A 50 -16.44 1.03 -6.67
CA ASN A 50 -16.35 1.97 -5.56
C ASN A 50 -17.74 2.38 -5.05
N LEU A 51 -17.87 2.68 -3.76
CA LEU A 51 -19.10 3.21 -3.14
C LEU A 51 -19.55 4.54 -3.78
N THR A 52 -18.61 5.30 -4.32
CA THR A 52 -18.86 6.54 -5.04
C THR A 52 -18.31 6.43 -6.47
N ALA A 53 -18.96 7.09 -7.42
CA ALA A 53 -18.49 7.17 -8.80
C ALA A 53 -17.02 7.64 -8.84
N THR A 54 -16.18 6.82 -9.45
CA THR A 54 -14.72 6.98 -9.41
C THR A 54 -14.16 6.75 -10.82
N PRO A 55 -14.26 7.75 -11.72
CA PRO A 55 -13.55 7.69 -12.98
C PRO A 55 -12.04 7.69 -12.69
N GLN A 56 -11.35 6.65 -13.13
CA GLN A 56 -9.92 6.45 -12.84
C GLN A 56 -9.03 7.46 -13.55
N LEU A 57 -9.49 7.99 -14.69
CA LEU A 57 -8.86 9.10 -15.39
C LEU A 57 -9.80 10.31 -15.34
N THR A 58 -9.33 11.40 -14.76
CA THR A 58 -10.07 12.65 -14.54
C THR A 58 -9.62 13.79 -15.44
N GLY A 59 -8.47 13.64 -16.10
CA GLY A 59 -7.98 14.64 -17.05
C GLY A 59 -8.91 14.78 -18.26
N SER A 60 -9.19 16.02 -18.66
CA SER A 60 -10.00 16.37 -19.85
C SER A 60 -9.26 16.20 -21.18
N GLY A 61 -8.04 15.67 -21.16
CA GLY A 61 -7.19 15.47 -22.33
C GLY A 61 -7.37 14.11 -23.02
N ASN A 62 -6.85 13.99 -24.25
CA ASN A 62 -6.81 12.73 -24.97
C ASN A 62 -6.02 11.67 -24.17
N THR A 63 -6.64 10.52 -23.89
CA THR A 63 -6.04 9.39 -23.14
C THR A 63 -4.65 8.99 -23.65
N LEU A 64 -4.42 9.04 -24.97
CA LEU A 64 -3.10 8.75 -25.56
C LEU A 64 -2.05 9.79 -25.17
N VAL A 65 -2.43 11.05 -25.07
CA VAL A 65 -1.54 12.14 -24.64
C VAL A 65 -1.22 12.01 -23.15
N THR A 66 -2.20 11.63 -22.31
CA THR A 66 -1.98 11.35 -20.88
C THR A 66 -1.03 10.17 -20.68
N ILE A 67 -1.21 9.07 -21.44
CA ILE A 67 -0.29 7.92 -21.44
C ILE A 67 1.10 8.34 -21.94
N ALA A 68 1.19 9.12 -23.01
CA ALA A 68 2.47 9.58 -23.55
C ALA A 68 3.21 10.49 -22.55
N LYS A 69 2.51 11.39 -21.87
CA LYS A 69 3.09 12.20 -20.78
C LYS A 69 3.53 11.33 -19.61
N PHE A 70 2.77 10.29 -19.28
CA PHE A 70 3.15 9.33 -18.24
C PHE A 70 4.45 8.58 -18.57
N LEU A 71 4.60 8.13 -19.82
CA LEU A 71 5.75 7.33 -20.25
C LEU A 71 7.00 8.17 -20.59
N PHE A 72 6.82 9.38 -21.13
CA PHE A 72 7.90 10.18 -21.70
C PHE A 72 8.08 11.56 -21.05
N GLY A 73 7.21 11.93 -20.11
CA GLY A 73 7.33 13.17 -19.35
C GLY A 73 8.63 13.20 -18.55
N LYS A 74 9.32 14.34 -18.57
CA LYS A 74 10.43 14.57 -17.66
C LYS A 74 9.88 15.04 -16.32
N ASP A 75 10.07 14.22 -15.30
CA ASP A 75 9.77 14.64 -13.93
C ASP A 75 11.05 15.18 -13.30
N VAL A 76 11.07 16.49 -13.07
CA VAL A 76 12.16 17.17 -12.39
C VAL A 76 12.18 16.71 -10.93
N ASP A 77 13.36 16.35 -10.43
CA ASP A 77 13.60 15.95 -9.02
C ASP A 77 12.65 14.87 -8.48
N ALA A 78 12.20 13.93 -9.34
CA ALA A 78 11.32 12.82 -8.94
C ALA A 78 12.07 11.62 -8.35
N ILE A 79 13.41 11.68 -8.31
CA ILE A 79 14.29 10.69 -7.69
C ILE A 79 15.18 11.45 -6.69
N PRO A 80 15.38 10.94 -5.46
CA PRO A 80 16.27 11.56 -4.49
C PRO A 80 17.71 11.67 -5.01
N PRO A 81 18.42 12.79 -4.73
CA PRO A 81 19.79 12.98 -5.18
C PRO A 81 20.83 12.19 -4.37
N ALA A 82 20.43 11.64 -3.22
CA ALA A 82 21.24 10.81 -2.34
C ALA A 82 20.38 9.69 -1.71
N PRO A 83 20.98 8.61 -1.18
CA PRO A 83 20.22 7.58 -0.48
C PRO A 83 19.38 8.17 0.66
N LEU A 84 18.15 7.70 0.79
CA LEU A 84 17.26 8.12 1.87
C LEU A 84 17.80 7.66 3.23
N PRO A 85 17.74 8.51 4.27
CA PRO A 85 18.13 8.12 5.62
C PRO A 85 17.13 7.08 6.15
N SER A 86 17.66 6.04 6.77
CA SER A 86 16.88 4.92 7.26
C SER A 86 17.53 4.26 8.47
N ILE A 87 16.70 3.63 9.31
CA ILE A 87 17.11 2.94 10.53
C ILE A 87 16.78 1.47 10.37
N LYS A 88 17.80 0.61 10.34
CA LYS A 88 17.62 -0.84 10.32
C LYS A 88 17.36 -1.36 11.73
N THR A 89 16.10 -1.32 12.16
CA THR A 89 15.68 -1.86 13.46
C THR A 89 15.69 -3.39 13.42
N ASP A 90 16.24 -4.02 14.46
CA ASP A 90 16.22 -5.47 14.62
C ASP A 90 14.82 -5.93 15.07
N LEU A 91 14.04 -6.45 14.11
CA LEU A 91 12.65 -6.86 14.35
C LEU A 91 12.53 -8.08 15.28
N HIS A 92 13.60 -8.87 15.44
CA HIS A 92 13.61 -10.03 16.33
C HIS A 92 13.79 -9.63 17.80
N ALA A 93 14.43 -8.49 18.06
CA ALA A 93 14.75 -7.99 19.40
C ALA A 93 13.63 -7.15 20.03
N LEU A 94 12.57 -6.82 19.27
CA LEU A 94 11.47 -5.98 19.74
C LEU A 94 10.62 -6.71 20.79
N ASP A 95 10.24 -5.98 21.84
CA ASP A 95 9.29 -6.46 22.84
C ASP A 95 7.89 -6.57 22.23
N LEU A 96 7.32 -7.78 22.27
CA LEU A 96 6.00 -8.07 21.71
C LEU A 96 4.86 -7.43 22.53
N GLN A 97 5.11 -7.04 23.78
CA GLN A 97 4.12 -6.39 24.63
C GLN A 97 3.93 -4.89 24.33
N GLN A 98 4.82 -4.29 23.54
CA GLN A 98 4.68 -2.89 23.14
C GLN A 98 3.87 -2.78 21.86
N ASP A 99 2.90 -1.88 21.84
CA ASP A 99 2.17 -1.54 20.63
C ASP A 99 2.97 -0.49 19.83
N LEU A 100 3.48 -0.90 18.66
CA LEU A 100 4.37 -0.09 17.84
C LEU A 100 4.17 -0.32 16.35
N VAL A 101 4.61 0.67 15.58
CA VAL A 101 4.61 0.68 14.11
C VAL A 101 6.03 0.94 13.61
N ILE A 102 6.46 0.15 12.63
CA ILE A 102 7.67 0.39 11.85
C ILE A 102 7.27 0.54 10.38
N TRP A 103 7.47 1.74 9.84
CA TRP A 103 7.27 1.98 8.41
C TRP A 103 8.47 1.49 7.61
N MET A 104 8.26 0.59 6.65
CA MET A 104 9.30 -0.08 5.88
C MET A 104 9.45 0.51 4.46
N GLY A 105 8.97 1.75 4.29
CA GLY A 105 8.91 2.48 3.03
C GLY A 105 7.67 2.15 2.20
N HIS A 106 7.23 3.12 1.39
CA HIS A 106 5.99 3.02 0.60
C HIS A 106 4.78 2.71 1.49
N SER A 107 4.15 1.56 1.29
CA SER A 107 2.98 1.08 2.02
C SER A 107 3.27 -0.18 2.84
N SER A 108 4.55 -0.51 3.06
CA SER A 108 4.93 -1.68 3.86
C SER A 108 5.06 -1.32 5.34
N TYR A 109 4.43 -2.08 6.22
CA TYR A 109 4.48 -1.86 7.67
C TYR A 109 4.67 -3.15 8.44
N PHE A 110 5.49 -3.09 9.50
CA PHE A 110 5.57 -4.12 10.51
C PHE A 110 5.06 -3.56 11.84
N LEU A 111 4.15 -4.28 12.49
CA LEU A 111 3.48 -3.84 13.71
C LEU A 111 3.64 -4.88 14.81
N HIS A 112 3.79 -4.40 16.03
CA HIS A 112 3.31 -5.13 17.21
C HIS A 112 2.02 -4.47 17.67
N MET A 113 0.96 -5.24 17.86
CA MET A 113 -0.32 -4.73 18.35
C MET A 113 -1.08 -5.83 19.09
N GLY A 114 -1.44 -5.59 20.36
CA GLY A 114 -2.18 -6.58 21.16
C GLY A 114 -1.41 -7.89 21.35
N GLY A 115 -0.08 -7.82 21.46
CA GLY A 115 0.78 -8.99 21.57
C GLY A 115 0.90 -9.81 20.29
N LYS A 116 0.55 -9.25 19.11
CA LYS A 116 0.64 -9.91 17.79
C LYS A 116 1.65 -9.22 16.90
N ARG A 117 2.33 -10.01 16.07
CA ARG A 117 3.16 -9.49 14.96
C ARG A 117 2.35 -9.43 13.69
N ILE A 118 2.23 -8.26 13.10
CA ILE A 118 1.41 -8.01 11.91
C ILE A 118 2.30 -7.40 10.83
N LEU A 119 2.25 -7.96 9.62
CA LEU A 119 2.91 -7.43 8.44
C LEU A 119 1.86 -7.02 7.43
N ILE A 120 1.99 -5.83 6.86
CA ILE A 120 1.01 -5.24 5.95
C ILE A 120 1.71 -4.82 4.66
N ASP A 121 1.14 -5.21 3.51
CA ASP A 121 1.60 -4.87 2.15
C ASP A 121 3.14 -4.92 1.95
N PRO A 122 3.82 -6.03 2.33
CA PRO A 122 5.28 -6.08 2.31
C PRO A 122 5.83 -6.19 0.88
N VAL A 123 6.60 -5.18 0.49
CA VAL A 123 7.32 -5.14 -0.79
C VAL A 123 8.80 -4.91 -0.52
N PHE A 124 9.58 -5.99 -0.55
CA PHE A 124 11.05 -5.95 -0.36
C PHE A 124 11.81 -6.14 -1.67
N SER A 125 11.10 -6.27 -2.80
CA SER A 125 11.72 -6.27 -4.12
C SER A 125 12.27 -4.88 -4.47
N LEU A 126 13.37 -4.85 -5.22
CA LEU A 126 14.00 -3.61 -5.71
C LEU A 126 13.16 -2.87 -6.77
N SER A 127 12.03 -3.45 -7.20
CA SER A 127 11.18 -2.92 -8.25
C SER A 127 9.74 -3.33 -8.01
N ALA A 128 8.82 -2.36 -8.04
CA ALA A 128 7.38 -2.58 -7.98
C ALA A 128 6.79 -2.67 -9.40
N SER A 129 7.27 -3.63 -10.17
CA SER A 129 6.81 -3.86 -11.54
C SER A 129 7.04 -5.30 -11.96
N PRO A 130 6.17 -5.88 -12.81
CA PRO A 130 6.49 -7.14 -13.45
C PRO A 130 7.59 -6.97 -14.50
N VAL A 131 7.92 -5.75 -14.94
CA VAL A 131 8.91 -5.47 -15.98
C VAL A 131 10.25 -5.07 -15.34
N PRO A 132 11.34 -5.81 -15.61
CA PRO A 132 12.65 -5.51 -15.04
C PRO A 132 13.07 -4.05 -15.27
N GLY A 133 13.44 -3.39 -14.17
CA GLY A 133 14.00 -2.04 -14.20
C GLY A 133 13.00 -0.90 -14.24
N VAL A 134 11.70 -1.18 -14.24
CA VAL A 134 10.62 -0.19 -14.09
C VAL A 134 10.26 -0.03 -12.61
N ASN A 135 9.87 1.17 -12.17
CA ASN A 135 9.47 1.45 -10.78
C ASN A 135 10.51 0.95 -9.75
N LYS A 136 11.78 1.29 -9.95
CA LYS A 136 12.85 0.90 -9.02
C LYS A 136 12.69 1.61 -7.68
N ALA A 137 13.02 0.91 -6.59
CA ALA A 137 13.12 1.50 -5.27
C ALA A 137 14.25 2.54 -5.24
N PHE A 138 14.05 3.64 -4.51
CA PHE A 138 15.08 4.63 -4.25
C PHE A 138 16.17 4.03 -3.35
N ASP A 139 17.41 4.47 -3.53
CA ASP A 139 18.50 4.05 -2.66
C ASP A 139 18.19 4.43 -1.21
N GLY A 140 18.56 3.55 -0.26
CA GLY A 140 18.27 3.74 1.17
C GLY A 140 16.83 3.42 1.62
N SER A 141 15.89 3.21 0.69
CA SER A 141 14.48 2.92 1.04
C SER A 141 14.14 1.43 1.23
N ASN A 142 14.97 0.53 0.70
CA ASN A 142 14.72 -0.91 0.74
C ASN A 142 15.73 -1.64 1.64
N ILE A 143 15.62 -1.39 2.95
CA ILE A 143 16.59 -1.90 3.93
C ILE A 143 16.21 -3.27 4.51
N TYR A 144 14.98 -3.75 4.31
CA TYR A 144 14.50 -5.03 4.83
C TYR A 144 14.35 -6.09 3.74
N THR A 145 14.54 -7.34 4.14
CA THR A 145 14.36 -8.55 3.35
C THR A 145 13.41 -9.49 4.08
N ALA A 146 13.00 -10.58 3.42
CA ALA A 146 12.15 -11.59 4.06
C ALA A 146 12.83 -12.29 5.25
N ASP A 147 14.17 -12.34 5.28
CA ASP A 147 14.92 -12.99 6.35
C ASP A 147 14.87 -12.19 7.65
N ASP A 148 14.79 -10.86 7.56
CA ASP A 148 14.71 -9.95 8.71
C ASP A 148 13.35 -10.02 9.44
N ILE A 149 12.33 -10.58 8.79
CA ILE A 149 10.98 -10.66 9.37
C ILE A 149 10.92 -11.88 10.31
N PRO A 150 10.55 -11.73 11.58
CA PRO A 150 10.26 -12.86 12.46
C PRO A 150 9.02 -13.63 11.99
N ASP A 151 8.69 -14.74 12.67
CA ASP A 151 7.36 -15.35 12.46
C ASP A 151 6.26 -14.35 12.80
N ILE A 152 5.25 -14.24 11.93
CA ILE A 152 4.15 -13.28 12.05
C ILE A 152 2.81 -13.99 12.24
N ASP A 153 1.96 -13.38 13.07
CA ASP A 153 0.60 -13.86 13.31
C ASP A 153 -0.32 -13.54 12.14
N TYR A 154 -0.17 -12.35 11.55
CA TYR A 154 -1.03 -11.86 10.49
C TYR A 154 -0.24 -11.21 9.36
N LEU A 155 -0.53 -11.63 8.13
CA LEU A 155 -0.24 -10.89 6.92
C LEU A 155 -1.54 -10.24 6.42
N LEU A 156 -1.53 -8.93 6.21
CA LEU A 156 -2.65 -8.21 5.59
C LEU A 156 -2.20 -7.66 4.24
N ILE A 157 -3.07 -7.79 3.23
CA ILE A 157 -2.83 -7.17 1.92
C ILE A 157 -4.04 -6.32 1.53
N SER A 158 -3.84 -5.03 1.29
CA SER A 158 -4.92 -4.10 0.98
C SER A 158 -5.52 -4.32 -0.41
N HIS A 159 -4.70 -4.65 -1.40
CA HIS A 159 -5.13 -4.93 -2.78
C HIS A 159 -3.99 -5.58 -3.61
N ASP A 160 -4.27 -5.97 -4.86
CA ASP A 160 -3.37 -6.81 -5.66
C ASP A 160 -2.34 -6.07 -6.52
N HIS A 161 -2.16 -4.75 -6.39
CA HIS A 161 -1.15 -4.02 -7.16
C HIS A 161 0.29 -4.43 -6.81
N TRP A 162 1.21 -4.16 -7.73
CA TRP A 162 2.60 -4.64 -7.66
C TRP A 162 3.41 -4.04 -6.52
N ASP A 163 3.05 -2.84 -6.07
CA ASP A 163 3.64 -2.10 -4.96
C ASP A 163 2.99 -2.41 -3.59
N HIS A 164 2.02 -3.33 -3.56
CA HIS A 164 1.35 -3.81 -2.33
C HIS A 164 1.44 -5.33 -2.16
N LEU A 165 1.44 -6.06 -3.28
CA LEU A 165 1.48 -7.51 -3.30
C LEU A 165 2.67 -8.01 -4.12
N ASP A 166 3.81 -8.18 -3.45
CA ASP A 166 5.07 -8.58 -4.06
C ASP A 166 5.32 -10.09 -3.99
N TYR A 167 5.24 -10.77 -5.15
CA TYR A 167 5.38 -12.22 -5.22
C TYR A 167 6.70 -12.76 -4.62
N PRO A 168 7.90 -12.23 -4.97
CA PRO A 168 9.15 -12.66 -4.34
C PRO A 168 9.15 -12.54 -2.83
N THR A 169 8.66 -11.42 -2.27
CA THR A 169 8.57 -11.22 -0.81
C THR A 169 7.64 -12.22 -0.17
N ILE A 170 6.39 -12.30 -0.66
CA ILE A 170 5.37 -13.21 -0.11
C ILE A 170 5.82 -14.68 -0.17
N LYS A 171 6.45 -15.10 -1.28
CA LYS A 171 6.94 -16.47 -1.42
C LYS A 171 8.00 -16.81 -0.37
N GLN A 172 8.93 -15.89 -0.10
CA GLN A 172 9.99 -16.10 0.89
C GLN A 172 9.44 -16.12 2.33
N LEU A 173 8.37 -15.36 2.60
CA LEU A 173 7.72 -15.32 3.91
C LEU A 173 6.76 -16.50 4.16
N ARG A 174 6.50 -17.35 3.17
CA ARG A 174 5.42 -18.37 3.22
C ARG A 174 5.41 -19.23 4.49
N THR A 175 6.57 -19.62 5.00
CA THR A 175 6.67 -20.46 6.22
C THR A 175 6.51 -19.68 7.52
N LYS A 176 6.75 -18.36 7.49
CA LYS A 176 6.69 -17.45 8.64
C LYS A 176 5.28 -16.91 8.92
N ILE A 177 4.35 -17.10 7.99
CA ILE A 177 3.00 -16.52 8.08
C ILE A 177 2.02 -17.51 8.70
N LYS A 178 1.38 -17.13 9.81
CA LYS A 178 0.34 -17.93 10.48
C LYS A 178 -1.03 -17.75 9.82
N ARG A 179 -1.53 -16.52 9.69
CA ARG A 179 -2.80 -16.19 9.03
C ARG A 179 -2.64 -15.06 8.01
N ILE A 180 -3.50 -15.05 7.01
CA ILE A 180 -3.51 -14.09 5.91
C ILE A 180 -4.93 -13.52 5.80
N VAL A 181 -5.07 -12.20 5.92
CA VAL A 181 -6.35 -11.50 5.84
C VAL A 181 -6.37 -10.61 4.60
N LEU A 182 -7.36 -10.79 3.74
CA LEU A 182 -7.38 -10.22 2.39
C LEU A 182 -8.79 -9.72 2.00
N PRO A 183 -8.88 -8.74 1.09
CA PRO A 183 -10.12 -8.47 0.36
C PRO A 183 -10.49 -9.63 -0.56
N LEU A 184 -11.79 -9.79 -0.83
CA LEU A 184 -12.33 -10.81 -1.72
C LEU A 184 -11.59 -10.89 -3.06
N GLY A 185 -11.14 -12.10 -3.40
CA GLY A 185 -10.51 -12.43 -4.68
C GLY A 185 -8.99 -12.36 -4.65
N VAL A 186 -8.37 -11.59 -3.76
CA VAL A 186 -6.91 -11.49 -3.66
C VAL A 186 -6.29 -12.84 -3.25
N GLY A 187 -7.02 -13.65 -2.48
CA GLY A 187 -6.61 -14.99 -2.05
C GLY A 187 -6.35 -15.96 -3.18
N SER A 188 -6.95 -15.75 -4.36
CA SER A 188 -6.69 -16.58 -5.56
C SER A 188 -5.20 -16.59 -5.96
N HIS A 189 -4.51 -15.45 -5.80
CA HIS A 189 -3.07 -15.35 -6.03
C HIS A 189 -2.28 -16.21 -5.04
N PHE A 190 -2.62 -16.14 -3.75
CA PHE A 190 -1.98 -16.93 -2.70
C PHE A 190 -2.17 -18.43 -2.91
N VAL A 191 -3.38 -18.86 -3.24
CA VAL A 191 -3.68 -20.27 -3.57
C VAL A 191 -2.81 -20.75 -4.74
N GLN A 192 -2.72 -19.97 -5.81
CA GLN A 192 -1.87 -20.30 -6.96
C GLN A 192 -0.38 -20.34 -6.59
N TRP A 193 0.06 -19.48 -5.67
CA TRP A 193 1.43 -19.48 -5.14
C TRP A 193 1.69 -20.62 -4.14
N GLY A 194 0.70 -21.47 -3.90
CA GLY A 194 0.78 -22.69 -3.11
C GLY A 194 0.49 -22.49 -1.63
N PHE A 195 -0.07 -21.36 -1.21
CA PHE A 195 -0.47 -21.18 0.18
C PHE A 195 -1.61 -22.12 0.56
N ASP A 196 -1.61 -22.54 1.82
CA ASP A 196 -2.69 -23.35 2.37
C ASP A 196 -3.96 -22.49 2.50
N LYS A 197 -5.05 -22.91 1.85
CA LYS A 197 -6.35 -22.23 1.91
C LYS A 197 -6.84 -22.00 3.33
N ARG A 198 -6.47 -22.86 4.28
CA ARG A 198 -6.87 -22.74 5.69
C ARG A 198 -6.25 -21.54 6.41
N LYS A 199 -5.16 -20.98 5.88
CA LYS A 199 -4.53 -19.76 6.41
C LYS A 199 -5.14 -18.48 5.83
N ILE A 200 -5.93 -18.59 4.76
CA ILE A 200 -6.44 -17.45 3.99
C ILE A 200 -7.85 -17.11 4.44
N HIS A 201 -8.04 -15.87 4.87
CA HIS A 201 -9.31 -15.31 5.30
C HIS A 201 -9.64 -14.13 4.38
N GLU A 202 -10.65 -14.31 3.53
CA GLU A 202 -11.09 -13.26 2.60
C GLU A 202 -12.42 -12.65 3.06
N GLY A 203 -12.55 -11.33 2.91
CA GLY A 203 -13.76 -10.60 3.30
C GLY A 203 -14.11 -9.50 2.32
N ASP A 204 -15.39 -9.16 2.30
CA ASP A 204 -15.89 -7.98 1.62
C ASP A 204 -15.67 -6.72 2.47
N TRP A 205 -15.94 -5.53 1.95
CA TRP A 205 -16.06 -4.35 2.78
C TRP A 205 -17.07 -4.56 3.91
N PHE A 206 -16.73 -3.99 5.06
CA PHE A 206 -17.44 -4.12 6.33
C PHE A 206 -17.36 -5.51 6.98
N SER A 207 -16.56 -6.44 6.45
CA SER A 207 -16.27 -7.71 7.11
C SER A 207 -15.43 -7.50 8.37
N THR A 208 -15.66 -8.35 9.36
CA THR A 208 -14.93 -8.37 10.64
C THR A 208 -14.32 -9.74 10.86
N PHE A 209 -13.05 -9.77 11.29
CA PHE A 209 -12.29 -10.97 11.58
C PHE A 209 -11.84 -10.95 13.04
N GLU A 210 -12.36 -11.89 13.82
CA GLU A 210 -12.01 -12.13 15.23
C GLU A 210 -11.34 -13.50 15.32
N LEU A 211 -10.13 -13.60 14.79
CA LEU A 211 -9.43 -14.88 14.59
C LEU A 211 -8.67 -15.36 15.85
N GLU A 212 -8.37 -14.44 16.76
CA GLU A 212 -7.83 -14.70 18.11
C GLU A 212 -8.40 -13.69 19.11
N HIS A 213 -8.21 -13.97 20.39
CA HIS A 213 -8.51 -13.03 21.46
C HIS A 213 -7.59 -11.80 21.31
N ASP A 214 -8.13 -10.62 21.65
CA ASP A 214 -7.41 -9.33 21.79
C ASP A 214 -7.10 -8.54 20.52
N LEU A 215 -7.43 -9.04 19.32
CA LEU A 215 -7.32 -8.28 18.07
C LEU A 215 -8.51 -8.54 17.15
N THR A 216 -9.25 -7.48 16.83
CA THR A 216 -10.28 -7.47 15.79
C THR A 216 -9.79 -6.75 14.56
N ILE A 217 -9.89 -7.39 13.39
CA ILE A 217 -9.50 -6.83 12.10
C ILE A 217 -10.76 -6.56 11.28
N HIS A 218 -10.98 -5.30 10.90
CA HIS A 218 -12.06 -4.93 9.99
C HIS A 218 -11.50 -4.66 8.60
N LEU A 219 -12.14 -5.23 7.58
CA LEU A 219 -12.00 -4.76 6.20
C LEU A 219 -12.99 -3.63 5.95
N LEU A 220 -12.50 -2.50 5.51
CA LEU A 220 -13.27 -1.28 5.33
C LEU A 220 -13.15 -0.74 3.90
N PRO A 221 -14.11 0.08 3.45
CA PRO A 221 -14.06 0.69 2.13
C PRO A 221 -12.78 1.51 1.92
N ALA A 222 -12.27 1.42 0.69
CA ALA A 222 -11.26 2.31 0.14
C ALA A 222 -11.71 2.76 -1.25
N ARG A 223 -11.33 3.97 -1.65
CA ARG A 223 -11.64 4.51 -2.98
C ARG A 223 -10.47 4.27 -3.93
N HIS A 224 -10.42 3.11 -4.56
CA HIS A 224 -9.28 2.70 -5.40
C HIS A 224 -9.72 1.72 -6.50
N PHE A 225 -8.80 0.88 -6.99
CA PHE A 225 -9.06 -0.17 -7.98
C PHE A 225 -8.06 -1.34 -7.79
N SER A 226 -8.18 -2.39 -8.59
CA SER A 226 -7.25 -3.53 -8.58
C SER A 226 -6.86 -3.97 -9.99
N GLY A 227 -5.75 -4.69 -10.10
CA GLY A 227 -5.33 -5.39 -11.32
C GLY A 227 -3.81 -5.51 -11.50
N ARG A 228 -3.36 -6.69 -11.95
CA ARG A 228 -1.94 -6.98 -12.26
C ARG A 228 -1.64 -7.12 -13.76
N LEU A 229 -2.68 -7.35 -14.57
CA LEU A 229 -2.62 -7.61 -16.01
C LEU A 229 -3.68 -6.77 -16.76
N LEU A 230 -4.26 -7.29 -17.85
CA LEU A 230 -5.25 -6.60 -18.67
C LEU A 230 -6.62 -6.44 -17.99
N GLY A 231 -6.94 -7.30 -17.01
CA GLY A 231 -8.19 -7.23 -16.25
C GLY A 231 -8.06 -6.31 -15.04
N ARG A 232 -8.98 -5.35 -14.90
CA ARG A 232 -9.13 -4.50 -13.71
C ARG A 232 -10.31 -4.96 -12.85
N ASN A 233 -10.23 -4.67 -11.57
CA ASN A 233 -11.32 -4.81 -10.58
C ASN A 233 -11.84 -6.26 -10.44
N LYS A 234 -10.99 -7.26 -10.71
CA LYS A 234 -11.37 -8.69 -10.57
C LYS A 234 -11.22 -9.19 -9.13
N THR A 235 -10.49 -8.45 -8.32
CA THR A 235 -10.30 -8.63 -6.88
C THR A 235 -10.72 -7.32 -6.18
N LEU A 236 -11.11 -7.39 -4.91
CA LEU A 236 -11.47 -6.22 -4.13
C LEU A 236 -10.19 -5.52 -3.62
N TRP A 237 -10.33 -4.25 -3.25
CA TRP A 237 -9.33 -3.43 -2.56
C TRP A 237 -9.94 -2.93 -1.26
N ALA A 238 -9.18 -2.76 -0.18
CA ALA A 238 -9.73 -2.34 1.11
C ALA A 238 -8.76 -1.47 1.92
N SER A 239 -9.33 -0.74 2.86
CA SER A 239 -8.64 -0.21 4.03
C SER A 239 -8.83 -1.19 5.22
N PHE A 240 -8.05 -1.01 6.28
CA PHE A 240 -8.13 -1.84 7.48
C PHE A 240 -8.34 -0.97 8.73
N ALA A 241 -9.12 -1.48 9.68
CA ALA A 241 -9.06 -1.05 11.07
C ALA A 241 -8.64 -2.24 11.96
N LEU A 242 -7.60 -2.03 12.75
CA LEU A 242 -7.09 -2.99 13.73
C LEU A 242 -7.44 -2.47 15.12
N ILE A 243 -8.20 -3.26 15.88
CA ILE A 243 -8.79 -2.85 17.15
C ILE A 243 -8.35 -3.83 18.24
N THR A 244 -7.68 -3.32 19.27
CA THR A 244 -7.41 -4.04 20.52
C THR A 244 -8.15 -3.33 21.66
N PRO A 245 -8.16 -3.90 22.89
CA PRO A 245 -8.68 -3.19 24.05
C PRO A 245 -7.91 -1.90 24.37
N GLN A 246 -6.65 -1.79 23.93
CA GLN A 246 -5.76 -0.66 24.22
C GLN A 246 -5.76 0.39 23.11
N HIS A 247 -5.74 -0.03 21.85
CA HIS A 247 -5.47 0.85 20.71
C HIS A 247 -6.35 0.55 19.49
N LYS A 248 -6.57 1.59 18.69
CA LYS A 248 -7.22 1.54 17.38
C LYS A 248 -6.28 2.12 16.31
N LEU A 249 -5.94 1.31 15.33
CA LEU A 249 -5.09 1.68 14.19
C LEU A 249 -5.90 1.60 12.90
N PHE A 250 -5.88 2.66 12.10
CA PHE A 250 -6.44 2.67 10.75
C PHE A 250 -5.33 2.64 9.69
N ILE A 251 -5.54 1.90 8.60
CA ILE A 251 -4.63 1.84 7.44
C ILE A 251 -5.45 2.05 6.17
N SER A 252 -5.17 3.10 5.39
CA SER A 252 -6.01 3.47 4.24
C SER A 252 -5.87 2.57 3.01
N GLY A 253 -4.75 1.84 2.87
CA GLY A 253 -4.28 1.41 1.54
C GLY A 253 -4.13 2.63 0.63
N ASP A 254 -4.37 2.48 -0.67
CA ASP A 254 -4.23 3.55 -1.67
C ASP A 254 -5.51 4.36 -1.85
N SER A 255 -6.31 4.47 -0.80
CA SER A 255 -7.61 5.11 -0.92
C SER A 255 -7.46 6.57 -1.36
N GLY A 256 -8.13 6.94 -2.45
CA GLY A 256 -8.47 8.34 -2.71
C GLY A 256 -9.45 8.88 -1.66
N TYR A 257 -9.64 10.20 -1.65
CA TYR A 257 -10.52 10.86 -0.69
C TYR A 257 -12.00 10.65 -0.99
N GLY A 258 -12.83 10.63 0.06
CA GLY A 258 -14.26 10.42 -0.01
C GLY A 258 -14.95 10.42 1.36
N ALA A 259 -16.29 10.38 1.36
CA ALA A 259 -17.11 10.41 2.58
C ALA A 259 -16.86 9.23 3.52
N HIS A 260 -16.32 8.12 2.99
CA HIS A 260 -16.03 6.91 3.77
C HIS A 260 -15.06 7.19 4.93
N PHE A 261 -14.12 8.13 4.82
CA PHE A 261 -13.22 8.47 5.93
C PHE A 261 -13.99 9.01 7.14
N LYS A 262 -14.94 9.94 6.91
CA LYS A 262 -15.79 10.47 7.97
C LYS A 262 -16.71 9.40 8.55
N GLU A 263 -17.33 8.61 7.70
CA GLU A 263 -18.21 7.51 8.12
C GLU A 263 -17.47 6.47 8.97
N ILE A 264 -16.22 6.16 8.62
CA ILE A 264 -15.34 5.27 9.38
C ILE A 264 -14.97 5.92 10.73
N GLY A 265 -14.55 7.18 10.74
CA GLY A 265 -14.25 7.93 11.97
C GLY A 265 -15.44 7.94 12.94
N ASP A 266 -16.63 8.26 12.43
CA ASP A 266 -17.89 8.28 13.20
C ASP A 266 -18.25 6.87 13.71
N ARG A 267 -18.09 5.82 12.89
CA ARG A 267 -18.41 4.43 13.27
C ARG A 267 -17.51 3.90 14.39
N PHE A 268 -16.21 4.19 14.34
CA PHE A 268 -15.25 3.66 15.30
C PHE A 268 -14.98 4.59 16.49
N GLY A 269 -15.47 5.84 16.43
CA GLY A 269 -15.26 6.85 17.46
C GLY A 269 -13.83 7.39 17.50
N GLY A 270 -13.17 7.48 16.34
CA GLY A 270 -11.77 7.89 16.23
C GLY A 270 -10.74 6.75 16.28
N PHE A 271 -9.49 7.10 16.04
CA PHE A 271 -8.33 6.20 16.01
C PHE A 271 -7.15 6.81 16.76
N ASP A 272 -6.36 5.98 17.45
CA ASP A 272 -5.13 6.44 18.11
C ASP A 272 -4.05 6.79 17.09
N LEU A 273 -4.02 6.03 15.98
CA LEU A 273 -3.12 6.24 14.87
C LEU A 273 -3.82 5.91 13.54
N ALA A 274 -3.60 6.73 12.53
CA ALA A 274 -4.00 6.43 11.16
C ALA A 274 -2.79 6.51 10.22
N ILE A 275 -2.57 5.45 9.45
CA ILE A 275 -1.57 5.41 8.39
C ILE A 275 -2.29 5.70 7.08
N LEU A 276 -1.95 6.81 6.44
CA LEU A 276 -2.73 7.39 5.35
C LEU A 276 -1.91 7.59 4.09
N GLU A 277 -2.49 7.18 2.97
CA GLU A 277 -2.04 7.44 1.60
C GLU A 277 -1.60 8.90 1.47
N CYS A 278 -0.35 9.11 1.09
CA CYS A 278 0.22 10.45 0.95
C CYS A 278 1.35 10.41 -0.07
N GLY A 279 1.03 9.94 -1.26
CA GLY A 279 1.99 9.77 -2.35
C GLY A 279 1.27 9.48 -3.66
N GLN A 280 2.04 9.42 -4.74
CA GLN A 280 1.61 9.02 -6.07
C GLN A 280 0.37 9.75 -6.64
N TYR A 281 0.09 10.94 -6.12
CA TYR A 281 -1.06 11.73 -6.55
C TYR A 281 -0.81 12.41 -7.89
N ASN A 282 -1.93 12.69 -8.57
CA ASN A 282 -1.94 13.55 -9.75
C ASN A 282 -3.36 14.02 -10.05
N GLU A 283 -3.48 15.20 -10.63
CA GLU A 283 -4.76 15.74 -11.08
C GLU A 283 -5.50 14.81 -12.07
N ASN A 284 -4.77 14.01 -12.84
CA ASN A 284 -5.34 13.09 -13.82
C ASN A 284 -5.95 11.82 -13.22
N TRP A 285 -5.73 11.54 -11.93
CA TRP A 285 -6.30 10.38 -11.22
C TRP A 285 -6.64 10.69 -9.75
N ARG A 286 -6.96 11.95 -9.46
CA ARG A 286 -7.21 12.49 -8.11
C ARG A 286 -8.24 11.76 -7.26
N TYR A 287 -9.07 10.90 -7.85
CA TYR A 287 -10.08 10.13 -7.11
C TYR A 287 -9.58 8.81 -6.55
N ILE A 288 -8.42 8.34 -7.00
CA ILE A 288 -7.87 7.04 -6.58
C ILE A 288 -6.54 7.18 -5.83
N HIS A 289 -5.97 8.38 -5.70
CA HIS A 289 -4.87 8.68 -4.78
C HIS A 289 -5.13 10.05 -4.18
N MET A 290 -4.97 10.19 -2.86
CA MET A 290 -5.20 11.47 -2.17
C MET A 290 -4.12 12.50 -2.52
N MET A 291 -4.54 13.73 -2.77
CA MET A 291 -3.63 14.87 -2.67
C MET A 291 -3.17 15.01 -1.20
N PRO A 292 -1.97 15.52 -0.90
CA PRO A 292 -1.48 15.61 0.48
C PRO A 292 -2.40 16.43 1.42
N GLU A 293 -3.12 17.42 0.90
CA GLU A 293 -4.12 18.17 1.65
C GLU A 293 -5.35 17.33 1.97
N GLU A 294 -5.72 16.39 1.08
CA GLU A 294 -6.79 15.43 1.33
C GLU A 294 -6.35 14.36 2.35
N THR A 295 -5.07 13.96 2.37
CA THR A 295 -4.51 13.14 3.46
C THR A 295 -4.71 13.83 4.81
N ALA A 296 -4.39 15.13 4.88
CA ALA A 296 -4.57 15.91 6.09
C ALA A 296 -6.05 16.03 6.49
N GLN A 297 -6.96 16.17 5.52
CA GLN A 297 -8.40 16.18 5.76
C GLN A 297 -8.93 14.81 6.23
N ALA A 298 -8.49 13.71 5.60
CA ALA A 298 -8.86 12.36 5.98
C ALA A 298 -8.47 12.04 7.43
N GLY A 299 -7.31 12.53 7.89
CA GLY A 299 -6.90 12.44 9.29
C GLY A 299 -7.88 13.11 10.27
N GLN A 300 -8.44 14.27 9.89
CA GLN A 300 -9.47 14.94 10.70
C GLN A 300 -10.79 14.19 10.65
N ASP A 301 -11.21 13.75 9.47
CA ASP A 301 -12.49 13.06 9.27
C ASP A 301 -12.53 11.70 9.98
N LEU A 302 -11.39 11.02 10.06
CA LEU A 302 -11.22 9.82 10.86
C LEU A 302 -11.21 10.09 12.37
N ASN A 303 -11.16 11.36 12.80
CA ASN A 303 -10.92 11.76 14.18
C ASN A 303 -9.69 11.04 14.77
N ALA A 304 -8.58 11.02 14.02
CA ALA A 304 -7.35 10.39 14.45
C ALA A 304 -6.61 11.25 15.49
N ALA A 305 -5.94 10.63 16.46
CA ALA A 305 -5.07 11.33 17.41
C ALA A 305 -3.66 11.58 16.83
N ALA A 306 -3.22 10.73 15.91
CA ALA A 306 -2.00 10.89 15.15
C ALA A 306 -2.14 10.31 13.74
N ILE A 307 -1.36 10.83 12.78
CA ILE A 307 -1.27 10.28 11.43
C ILE A 307 0.19 10.04 11.00
N ILE A 308 0.42 8.97 10.23
CA ILE A 308 1.67 8.73 9.48
C ILE A 308 1.35 8.81 7.99
N PRO A 309 1.96 9.72 7.21
CA PRO A 309 1.81 9.77 5.76
C PRO A 309 2.60 8.63 5.09
N SER A 310 1.98 7.90 4.17
CA SER A 310 2.57 6.74 3.50
C SER A 310 2.57 6.82 1.97
N HIS A 311 2.92 5.72 1.28
CA HIS A 311 2.95 5.59 -0.19
C HIS A 311 3.93 6.53 -0.91
N ASN A 312 4.87 7.07 -0.14
CA ASN A 312 5.94 7.94 -0.60
C ASN A 312 7.30 7.30 -0.31
N SER A 313 8.37 7.99 -0.72
CA SER A 313 9.74 7.69 -0.29
C SER A 313 10.30 6.31 -0.63
N LYS A 314 9.73 5.61 -1.63
CA LYS A 314 10.29 4.33 -2.12
C LYS A 314 10.26 4.22 -3.63
N PHE A 315 9.11 4.44 -4.26
CA PHE A 315 8.96 4.29 -5.71
C PHE A 315 8.51 5.60 -6.35
N LYS A 316 8.94 5.82 -7.59
CA LYS A 316 8.42 6.87 -8.47
C LYS A 316 7.30 6.30 -9.32
N LEU A 317 6.04 6.51 -8.93
CA LEU A 317 4.84 6.04 -9.64
C LEU A 317 3.94 7.19 -10.14
N ALA A 318 4.28 8.44 -9.82
CA ALA A 318 3.58 9.64 -10.27
C ALA A 318 4.52 10.81 -10.62
N HIS A 319 3.92 11.90 -11.09
CA HIS A 319 4.60 13.12 -11.53
C HIS A 319 4.60 14.20 -10.44
N HIS A 320 5.49 14.04 -9.46
CA HIS A 320 5.82 15.06 -8.46
C HIS A 320 7.28 14.89 -8.03
N THR A 321 7.87 15.87 -7.34
CA THR A 321 9.21 15.66 -6.75
C THR A 321 9.12 14.60 -5.66
N TRP A 322 10.22 13.88 -5.40
CA TRP A 322 10.19 12.75 -4.46
C TRP A 322 9.78 13.16 -3.03
N ASP A 323 10.04 14.41 -2.65
CA ASP A 323 9.77 14.98 -1.32
C ASP A 323 8.52 15.90 -1.26
N ASP A 324 7.86 16.16 -2.39
CA ASP A 324 6.65 17.01 -2.46
C ASP A 324 5.52 16.53 -1.52
N PRO A 325 5.21 15.21 -1.45
CA PRO A 325 4.12 14.74 -0.59
C PRO A 325 4.36 15.07 0.89
N LEU A 326 5.60 14.91 1.36
CA LEU A 326 5.99 15.18 2.74
C LEU A 326 5.91 16.68 3.07
N LYS A 327 6.40 17.55 2.19
CA LYS A 327 6.32 19.00 2.38
C LYS A 327 4.87 19.50 2.45
N ARG A 328 4.03 19.01 1.53
CA ARG A 328 2.65 19.46 1.42
C ARG A 328 1.78 18.94 2.55
N VAL A 329 1.94 17.69 2.99
CA VAL A 329 1.20 17.18 4.15
C VAL A 329 1.62 17.87 5.44
N VAL A 330 2.89 18.25 5.61
CA VAL A 330 3.34 19.07 6.74
C VAL A 330 2.60 20.41 6.76
N ALA A 331 2.61 21.15 5.64
CA ALA A 331 1.91 22.43 5.56
C ALA A 331 0.40 22.27 5.76
N ALA A 332 -0.21 21.23 5.19
CA ALA A 332 -1.63 20.95 5.34
C ALA A 332 -2.03 20.49 6.75
N SER A 333 -1.08 19.97 7.52
CA SER A 333 -1.27 19.51 8.90
C SER A 333 -1.11 20.63 9.94
N GLU A 334 -0.73 21.85 9.52
CA GLU A 334 -0.65 23.00 10.42
C GLU A 334 -2.01 23.26 11.11
N ASN A 335 -1.98 23.43 12.43
CA ASN A 335 -3.16 23.68 13.28
C ASN A 335 -4.24 22.57 13.24
N LYS A 336 -3.89 21.36 12.78
CA LYS A 336 -4.79 20.20 12.88
C LYS A 336 -4.74 19.62 14.30
N ALA A 337 -5.85 18.98 14.70
CA ALA A 337 -5.98 18.44 16.06
C ALA A 337 -5.16 17.16 16.29
N TYR A 338 -4.82 16.44 15.22
CA TYR A 338 -3.96 15.26 15.29
C TYR A 338 -2.48 15.65 15.29
N ARG A 339 -1.63 14.73 15.73
CA ARG A 339 -0.18 14.83 15.59
C ARG A 339 0.26 14.26 14.24
N LEU A 340 1.02 15.02 13.47
CA LEU A 340 1.67 14.49 12.27
C LEU A 340 2.97 13.80 12.67
N LEU A 341 3.10 12.51 12.36
CA LEU A 341 4.29 11.70 12.65
C LEU A 341 5.02 11.40 11.34
N THR A 342 6.32 11.69 11.28
CA THR A 342 7.14 11.56 10.06
C THR A 342 8.39 10.69 10.28
N PRO A 343 8.25 9.44 10.76
CA PRO A 343 9.39 8.57 11.02
C PRO A 343 10.24 8.38 9.76
N MET A 344 11.54 8.15 9.95
CA MET A 344 12.38 7.60 8.88
C MET A 344 11.97 6.15 8.60
N ILE A 345 12.31 5.65 7.41
CA ILE A 345 12.12 4.23 7.07
C ILE A 345 12.86 3.38 8.11
N GLY A 346 12.12 2.48 8.74
CA GLY A 346 12.58 1.54 9.75
C GLY A 346 12.69 2.10 11.17
N GLN A 347 12.40 3.39 11.38
CA GLN A 347 12.30 3.98 12.72
C GLN A 347 11.02 3.50 13.42
N THR A 348 11.14 3.11 14.69
CA THR A 348 10.02 2.69 15.52
C THR A 348 9.17 3.87 15.96
N VAL A 349 7.85 3.71 15.88
CA VAL A 349 6.84 4.62 16.43
C VAL A 349 6.05 3.87 17.48
N SER A 350 6.16 4.25 18.76
CA SER A 350 5.30 3.72 19.82
C SER A 350 3.92 4.36 19.74
N MET A 351 2.86 3.57 19.92
CA MET A 351 1.48 4.09 19.97
C MET A 351 1.16 4.78 21.31
N ASP A 352 1.89 4.43 22.39
CA ASP A 352 1.74 5.02 23.72
C ASP A 352 2.44 6.38 23.86
N GLU A 353 3.39 6.69 22.97
CA GLU A 353 4.18 7.91 23.04
C GLU A 353 3.34 9.14 22.62
N LYS A 354 3.16 10.07 23.56
CA LYS A 354 2.28 11.23 23.36
C LYS A 354 2.92 12.35 22.55
N GLN A 355 4.25 12.52 22.63
CA GLN A 355 4.97 13.60 21.96
C GLN A 355 6.28 13.11 21.32
N PRO A 356 6.20 12.12 20.40
CA PRO A 356 7.39 11.70 19.67
C PRO A 356 7.87 12.85 18.77
N SER A 357 9.19 13.00 18.67
CA SER A 357 9.80 13.97 17.76
C SER A 357 10.36 13.26 16.54
N PHE A 358 9.91 13.66 15.37
CA PHE A 358 10.40 13.18 14.09
C PHE A 358 10.94 14.37 13.29
N PRO A 359 12.24 14.42 12.98
CA PRO A 359 12.79 15.49 12.16
C PRO A 359 12.24 15.39 10.72
N HIS A 360 12.23 16.52 10.02
CA HIS A 360 11.98 16.55 8.57
C HIS A 360 13.19 15.99 7.81
N TRP A 361 13.38 14.68 7.91
CA TRP A 361 14.58 13.99 7.43
C TRP A 361 14.81 14.18 5.92
N TRP A 362 13.76 14.44 5.14
CA TRP A 362 13.87 14.70 3.69
C TRP A 362 14.63 16.00 3.37
N GLU A 363 14.62 16.98 4.27
CA GLU A 363 15.37 18.24 4.08
C GLU A 363 16.88 18.00 4.10
N THR A 364 17.34 16.97 4.81
CA THR A 364 18.77 16.61 4.88
C THR A 364 19.28 15.93 3.60
N VAL A 365 18.39 15.29 2.84
CA VAL A 365 18.71 14.60 1.57
C VAL A 365 18.82 15.60 0.42
N ALA A 366 18.01 16.66 0.44
CA ALA A 366 17.89 17.60 -0.66
C ALA A 366 19.13 18.53 -0.85
N GLY A 367 20.17 18.43 0.00
CA GLY A 367 21.40 19.20 -0.14
C GLY A 367 21.22 20.73 -0.06
N ARG A 368 20.08 21.21 0.45
CA ARG A 368 19.86 22.63 0.69
C ARG A 368 20.35 22.97 2.10
N PRO A 369 21.12 24.06 2.29
CA PRO A 369 21.54 24.46 3.62
C PRO A 369 20.28 24.66 4.47
N VAL A 370 20.22 23.95 5.61
CA VAL A 370 19.26 24.19 6.67
C VAL A 370 19.28 25.69 6.93
N ARG A 371 18.17 26.39 6.68
CA ARG A 371 18.05 27.77 7.13
C ARG A 371 18.06 27.71 8.64
N SER A 372 19.18 28.12 9.22
CA SER A 372 19.27 28.43 10.64
C SER A 372 18.30 29.55 10.94
N GLU A 373 17.34 29.23 11.82
CA GLU A 373 16.49 30.08 12.69
C GLU A 373 16.01 31.44 12.18
#